data_AF-A0A2D0NIH2-F1
#
_entry.id   AF-A0A2D0NIH2-F1
#
_cell.length_a   1.000
_cell.length_b   1.000
_cell.length_c   1.000
_cell.angle_alpha   90.00
_cell.angle_beta   90.00
_cell.angle_gamma   90.00
#
_symmetry.space_group_name_H-M   'P 1'
#
loop_
_entity.id
_entity.type
_entity.pdbx_description
1 polymer ?
#
loop_
_entity_poly.entity_id
_entity_poly.type
_entity_poly.pdbx_seq_one_letter_code
_entity_poly.pdbx_strand_id
1 'polypeptide(L)'
;MRQLLILSLLLTMGMCNDSMAQFDQELSKSYEKYKESSITHRRFKHESIEKLVQSLAAPFRVETAGASIEGRNIYQVSIGDGPVTVLLWSQMHGDESTATMALMDMFNFFKASDQFDPLRRQLLKELTIVFVPMLNPDGAERFTRRNALGIDLNRDALRLQSPEAQLLKRVRDELEADWGFNLHDQSRYYAAGPNPNTATISFLAPAYNYEKEVNTIRGRSMQLIGLMNETLQQYIPGKVARYNDDFEPRAFGDNIQKWGTSTILIESGGLVDDPEKQEIRKLNFLVIMSALEAIAAKRYETADRAAYESIPFNDSGAFLDLALREVEIERNGNWYTVDIGIRRDETIVNGESVFSGAHIADQGDLSTYYAYENFPGKGFRAEAGKVYPKVLPDWAALQKIDPKELWRQGYTAVKMVNRSGEANRARHLEVLSEKGTTEDAINPYQSPGIILKKDGQVKYVVVKGRLMEL
;
A
#
# COMPACT_ATOMS: atom_id res chain seq x y z
N MET A 1 51.03 -12.21 18.11
CA MET A 1 50.45 -12.21 16.74
C MET A 1 48.96 -12.57 16.65
N ARG A 2 48.22 -12.82 17.75
CA ARG A 2 46.77 -13.11 17.70
C ARG A 2 45.84 -11.94 18.09
N GLN A 3 46.37 -10.82 18.62
CA GLN A 3 45.56 -9.65 19.00
C GLN A 3 45.50 -8.55 17.93
N LEU A 4 46.42 -8.53 16.95
CA LEU A 4 46.36 -7.54 15.85
C LEU A 4 45.39 -7.90 14.71
N LEU A 5 44.94 -9.16 14.60
CA LEU A 5 43.99 -9.59 13.57
C LEU A 5 42.53 -9.31 13.90
N ILE A 6 42.20 -9.07 15.19
CA ILE A 6 40.82 -8.78 15.62
C ILE A 6 40.49 -7.29 15.45
N LEU A 7 41.49 -6.41 15.56
CA LEU A 7 41.29 -4.96 15.39
C LEU A 7 41.14 -4.55 13.91
N SER A 8 41.73 -5.29 12.98
CA SER A 8 41.58 -5.05 11.54
C SER A 8 40.24 -5.53 10.98
N LEU A 9 39.59 -6.53 11.59
CA LEU A 9 38.26 -7.00 11.19
C LEU A 9 37.13 -6.06 11.66
N LEU A 10 37.32 -5.39 12.81
CA LEU A 10 36.36 -4.42 13.36
C LEU A 10 36.40 -3.07 12.61
N LEU A 11 37.56 -2.65 12.08
CA LEU A 11 37.66 -1.43 11.26
C LEU A 11 37.06 -1.59 9.85
N THR A 12 37.10 -2.79 9.25
CA THR A 12 36.55 -3.01 7.91
C THR A 12 35.02 -3.16 7.89
N MET A 13 34.41 -3.71 8.96
CA MET A 13 32.95 -3.75 9.10
C MET A 13 32.34 -2.35 9.29
N GLY A 14 33.00 -1.45 10.01
CA GLY A 14 32.55 -0.06 10.18
C GLY A 14 32.53 0.75 8.88
N MET A 15 33.57 0.62 8.06
CA MET A 15 33.68 1.37 6.78
C MET A 15 32.66 0.91 5.72
N CYS A 16 32.22 -0.35 5.76
CA CYS A 16 31.27 -0.88 4.77
C CYS A 16 29.82 -0.44 5.09
N ASN A 17 29.43 -0.42 6.37
CA ASN A 17 28.11 0.08 6.80
C ASN A 17 27.95 1.59 6.55
N ASP A 18 29.00 2.39 6.78
CA ASP A 18 28.98 3.83 6.50
C ASP A 18 28.77 4.13 5.00
N SER A 19 29.36 3.31 4.12
CA SER A 19 29.25 3.49 2.66
C SER A 19 27.84 3.23 2.12
N MET A 20 27.09 2.27 2.70
CA MET A 20 25.72 1.99 2.26
C MET A 20 24.72 2.99 2.81
N ALA A 21 24.82 3.34 4.09
CA ALA A 21 23.96 4.39 4.66
C ALA A 21 24.13 5.70 3.87
N GLN A 22 25.37 6.00 3.45
CA GLN A 22 25.64 7.12 2.55
C GLN A 22 24.98 6.94 1.17
N PHE A 23 25.09 5.75 0.55
CA PHE A 23 24.42 5.45 -0.72
C PHE A 23 22.89 5.64 -0.64
N ASP A 24 22.24 5.02 0.34
CA ASP A 24 20.78 5.10 0.50
C ASP A 24 20.34 6.56 0.66
N GLN A 25 21.08 7.33 1.47
CA GLN A 25 20.81 8.76 1.68
C GLN A 25 21.00 9.61 0.41
N GLU A 26 22.07 9.37 -0.36
CA GLU A 26 22.32 10.08 -1.62
C GLU A 26 21.25 9.75 -2.66
N LEU A 27 20.84 8.47 -2.75
CA LEU A 27 19.77 8.02 -3.63
C LEU A 27 18.44 8.66 -3.25
N SER A 28 18.09 8.66 -1.96
CA SER A 28 16.88 9.30 -1.44
C SER A 28 16.83 10.81 -1.72
N LYS A 29 17.96 11.51 -1.58
CA LYS A 29 18.08 12.95 -1.94
C LYS A 29 17.93 13.21 -3.43
N SER A 30 18.26 12.24 -4.28
CA SER A 30 18.21 12.36 -5.74
C SER A 30 16.91 11.83 -6.34
N TYR A 31 16.01 11.23 -5.54
CA TYR A 31 14.81 10.54 -6.00
C TYR A 31 13.95 11.34 -6.98
N GLU A 32 13.73 12.63 -6.72
CA GLU A 32 12.90 13.48 -7.58
C GLU A 32 13.40 13.59 -9.03
N LYS A 33 14.70 13.30 -9.28
CA LYS A 33 15.24 13.24 -10.65
C LYS A 33 14.75 12.02 -11.43
N TYR A 34 14.40 10.94 -10.74
CA TYR A 34 14.01 9.66 -11.32
C TYR A 34 12.50 9.45 -11.29
N LYS A 35 11.77 10.18 -10.44
CA LYS A 35 10.32 10.08 -10.34
C LYS A 35 9.65 10.32 -11.69
N GLU A 36 8.90 9.34 -12.19
CA GLU A 36 8.08 9.47 -13.40
C GLU A 36 6.94 10.47 -13.16
N SER A 37 7.07 11.63 -13.78
CA SER A 37 6.21 12.80 -13.55
C SER A 37 4.80 12.68 -14.12
N SER A 38 4.60 11.81 -15.12
CA SER A 38 3.26 11.56 -15.69
C SER A 38 2.34 10.75 -14.76
N ILE A 39 2.90 10.08 -13.75
CA ILE A 39 2.14 9.30 -12.77
C ILE A 39 2.01 10.10 -11.48
N THR A 40 0.88 10.78 -11.32
CA THR A 40 0.57 11.59 -10.13
C THR A 40 -0.41 10.90 -9.16
N HIS A 41 -1.12 9.88 -9.63
CA HIS A 41 -2.12 9.13 -8.88
C HIS A 41 -1.79 7.65 -8.87
N ARG A 42 -2.14 6.94 -7.80
CA ARG A 42 -1.96 5.48 -7.72
C ARG A 42 -2.87 4.73 -8.67
N ARG A 43 -3.99 5.31 -9.10
CA ARG A 43 -4.95 4.65 -10.00
C ARG A 43 -4.68 5.07 -11.44
N PHE A 44 -4.09 4.18 -12.23
CA PHE A 44 -3.84 4.39 -13.67
C PHE A 44 -4.31 3.17 -14.47
N LYS A 45 -4.45 3.36 -15.78
CA LYS A 45 -4.86 2.34 -16.74
C LYS A 45 -3.64 1.66 -17.35
N HIS A 46 -3.84 0.50 -17.98
CA HIS A 46 -2.82 -0.23 -18.70
C HIS A 46 -2.13 0.63 -19.76
N GLU A 47 -2.91 1.41 -20.53
CA GLU A 47 -2.39 2.30 -21.58
C GLU A 47 -1.34 3.29 -21.05
N SER A 48 -1.50 3.80 -19.82
CA SER A 48 -0.55 4.73 -19.20
C SER A 48 0.82 4.08 -18.99
N ILE A 49 0.85 2.83 -18.54
CA ILE A 49 2.10 2.08 -18.31
C ILE A 49 2.66 1.54 -19.61
N GLU A 50 1.80 1.05 -20.52
CA GLU A 50 2.20 0.55 -21.83
C GLU A 50 2.99 1.60 -22.62
N LYS A 51 2.52 2.86 -22.66
CA LYS A 51 3.24 3.96 -23.33
C LYS A 51 4.64 4.18 -22.75
N LEU A 52 4.77 4.15 -21.42
CA LEU A 52 6.06 4.33 -20.75
C LEU A 52 7.01 3.17 -21.05
N VAL A 53 6.53 1.94 -20.97
CA VAL A 53 7.31 0.73 -21.26
C VAL A 53 7.75 0.69 -22.73
N GLN A 54 6.87 0.98 -23.67
CA GLN A 54 7.20 1.00 -25.10
C GLN A 54 8.18 2.13 -25.48
N SER A 55 8.24 3.20 -24.67
CA SER A 55 9.19 4.29 -24.89
C SER A 55 10.64 3.95 -24.48
N LEU A 56 10.85 2.83 -23.77
CA LEU A 56 12.18 2.42 -23.35
C LEU A 56 12.99 1.96 -24.56
N ALA A 57 14.19 2.50 -24.67
CA ALA A 57 15.19 2.13 -25.68
C ALA A 57 16.38 1.43 -25.01
N ALA A 58 17.41 1.10 -25.79
CA ALA A 58 18.68 0.61 -25.27
C ALA A 58 19.17 1.49 -24.09
N PRO A 59 19.66 0.90 -22.99
CA PRO A 59 20.06 -0.51 -22.83
C PRO A 59 18.93 -1.49 -22.47
N PHE A 60 17.67 -1.05 -22.40
CA PHE A 60 16.56 -1.95 -22.13
C PHE A 60 16.25 -2.83 -23.34
N ARG A 61 15.84 -4.07 -23.06
CA ARG A 61 15.19 -4.97 -24.02
C ARG A 61 13.73 -5.11 -23.60
N VAL A 62 12.82 -4.62 -24.44
CA VAL A 62 11.37 -4.68 -24.20
C VAL A 62 10.76 -5.71 -25.14
N GLU A 63 9.98 -6.62 -24.60
CA GLU A 63 9.26 -7.63 -25.37
C GLU A 63 7.82 -7.80 -24.88
N THR A 64 6.92 -8.14 -25.79
CA THR A 64 5.57 -8.58 -25.42
C THR A 64 5.64 -10.04 -25.00
N ALA A 65 5.61 -10.29 -23.70
CA ALA A 65 5.68 -11.63 -23.12
C ALA A 65 4.38 -12.44 -23.31
N GLY A 66 3.26 -11.77 -23.57
CA GLY A 66 1.99 -12.39 -23.90
C GLY A 66 0.85 -11.40 -23.82
N ALA A 67 -0.37 -11.90 -23.67
CA ALA A 67 -1.57 -11.09 -23.51
C ALA A 67 -2.46 -11.65 -22.40
N SER A 68 -3.20 -10.74 -21.78
CA SER A 68 -4.27 -11.04 -20.83
C SER A 68 -5.50 -11.66 -21.52
N ILE A 69 -6.49 -12.06 -20.72
CA ILE A 69 -7.75 -12.66 -21.20
C ILE A 69 -8.48 -11.74 -22.20
N GLU A 70 -8.52 -10.43 -21.95
CA GLU A 70 -9.15 -9.46 -22.86
C GLU A 70 -8.22 -8.97 -23.99
N GLY A 71 -7.04 -9.59 -24.14
CA GLY A 71 -6.12 -9.31 -25.24
C GLY A 71 -5.19 -8.11 -25.04
N ARG A 72 -5.09 -7.56 -23.82
CA ARG A 72 -4.11 -6.50 -23.50
C ARG A 72 -2.71 -7.10 -23.35
N ASN A 73 -1.72 -6.47 -23.96
CA ASN A 73 -0.33 -6.90 -23.92
C ASN A 73 0.23 -6.90 -22.50
N ILE A 74 0.98 -7.95 -22.17
CA ILE A 74 1.79 -8.04 -20.95
C ILE A 74 3.25 -7.97 -21.39
N TYR A 75 3.98 -6.99 -20.85
CA TYR A 75 5.35 -6.73 -21.23
C TYR A 75 6.35 -7.33 -20.25
N GLN A 76 7.45 -7.83 -20.82
CA GLN A 76 8.67 -8.12 -20.11
C GLN A 76 9.72 -7.07 -20.51
N VAL A 77 10.39 -6.49 -19.52
CA VAL A 77 11.48 -5.55 -19.71
C VAL A 77 12.72 -6.14 -19.06
N SER A 78 13.84 -6.20 -19.78
CA SER A 78 15.12 -6.65 -19.20
C SER A 78 16.23 -5.64 -19.39
N ILE A 79 17.18 -5.62 -18.46
CA ILE A 79 18.39 -4.79 -18.51
C ILE A 79 19.55 -5.50 -17.79
N GLY A 80 20.77 -5.25 -18.26
CA GLY A 80 21.97 -5.89 -17.73
C GLY A 80 22.24 -7.26 -18.37
N ASP A 81 23.45 -7.73 -18.15
CA ASP A 81 23.97 -8.99 -18.73
C ASP A 81 24.76 -9.79 -17.68
N GLY A 82 24.54 -9.49 -16.40
CA GLY A 82 25.23 -10.14 -15.30
C GLY A 82 24.71 -11.53 -14.97
N PRO A 83 25.53 -12.36 -14.29
CA PRO A 83 25.22 -13.76 -14.08
C PRO A 83 24.11 -14.03 -13.05
N VAL A 84 23.79 -13.07 -12.18
CA VAL A 84 22.74 -13.22 -11.16
C VAL A 84 21.42 -12.71 -11.73
N THR A 85 20.39 -13.55 -11.74
CA THR A 85 19.10 -13.21 -12.35
C THR A 85 18.09 -12.73 -11.30
N VAL A 86 17.45 -11.58 -11.56
CA VAL A 86 16.45 -10.99 -10.66
C VAL A 86 15.15 -10.75 -11.40
N LEU A 87 14.07 -11.38 -10.94
CA LEU A 87 12.72 -11.20 -11.46
C LEU A 87 11.92 -10.28 -10.54
N LEU A 88 11.33 -9.21 -11.08
CA LEU A 88 10.39 -8.35 -10.37
C LEU A 88 9.05 -8.38 -11.09
N TRP A 89 7.96 -8.63 -10.37
CA TRP A 89 6.62 -8.55 -10.95
C TRP A 89 5.68 -7.76 -10.04
N SER A 90 4.84 -6.93 -10.65
CA SER A 90 3.87 -6.08 -9.95
C SER A 90 2.49 -6.19 -10.58
N GLN A 91 1.49 -5.73 -9.83
CA GLN A 91 0.07 -5.75 -10.22
C GLN A 91 -0.40 -7.13 -10.72
N MET A 92 -0.05 -8.20 -10.00
CA MET A 92 -0.79 -9.46 -10.19
C MET A 92 -2.23 -9.33 -9.68
N HIS A 93 -2.43 -8.48 -8.69
CA HIS A 93 -3.73 -7.90 -8.37
C HIS A 93 -3.82 -6.52 -9.03
N GLY A 94 -4.88 -6.27 -9.78
CA GLY A 94 -4.99 -5.07 -10.61
C GLY A 94 -5.08 -3.76 -9.82
N ASP A 95 -5.56 -3.80 -8.57
CA ASP A 95 -5.71 -2.68 -7.65
C ASP A 95 -4.46 -2.36 -6.81
N GLU A 96 -3.35 -3.07 -7.03
CA GLU A 96 -2.13 -2.98 -6.21
C GLU A 96 -0.98 -2.32 -6.99
N SER A 97 -1.13 -1.02 -7.26
CA SER A 97 -0.35 -0.28 -8.26
C SER A 97 0.92 0.39 -7.75
N THR A 98 1.17 0.40 -6.43
CA THR A 98 2.21 1.23 -5.81
C THR A 98 3.60 0.90 -6.34
N ALA A 99 3.93 -0.39 -6.39
CA ALA A 99 5.22 -0.83 -6.85
C ALA A 99 5.41 -0.66 -8.37
N THR A 100 4.34 -0.76 -9.17
CA THR A 100 4.42 -0.46 -10.61
C THR A 100 4.87 0.98 -10.85
N MET A 101 4.42 1.94 -10.03
CA MET A 101 4.92 3.32 -10.10
C MET A 101 6.41 3.39 -9.80
N ALA A 102 6.87 2.65 -8.78
CA ALA A 102 8.29 2.59 -8.42
C ALA A 102 9.14 1.94 -9.51
N LEU A 103 8.62 0.93 -10.24
CA LEU A 103 9.33 0.35 -11.39
C LEU A 103 9.55 1.36 -12.51
N MET A 104 8.60 2.27 -12.75
CA MET A 104 8.81 3.36 -13.72
C MET A 104 9.93 4.31 -13.27
N ASP A 105 10.02 4.59 -11.95
CA ASP A 105 11.10 5.39 -11.38
C ASP A 105 12.46 4.67 -11.51
N MET A 106 12.49 3.35 -11.35
CA MET A 106 13.69 2.55 -11.59
C MET A 106 14.14 2.61 -13.05
N PHE A 107 13.21 2.58 -14.01
CA PHE A 107 13.56 2.74 -15.42
C PHE A 107 14.19 4.11 -15.68
N ASN A 108 13.64 5.17 -15.11
CA ASN A 108 14.23 6.51 -15.18
C ASN A 108 15.59 6.59 -14.49
N PHE A 109 15.78 5.90 -13.36
CA PHE A 109 17.08 5.77 -12.72
C PHE A 109 18.09 5.13 -13.67
N PHE A 110 17.80 3.99 -14.30
CA PHE A 110 18.75 3.30 -15.18
C PHE A 110 19.00 4.05 -16.51
N LYS A 111 18.08 4.89 -16.98
CA LYS A 111 18.28 5.77 -18.16
C LYS A 111 19.15 6.99 -17.87
N ALA A 112 19.21 7.44 -16.62
CA ALA A 112 19.89 8.67 -16.26
C ALA A 112 21.41 8.55 -16.42
N SER A 113 22.08 9.69 -16.67
CA SER A 113 23.53 9.81 -16.60
C SER A 113 23.87 10.87 -15.57
N ASP A 114 24.41 10.45 -14.44
CA ASP A 114 24.71 11.30 -13.29
C ASP A 114 25.71 10.60 -12.34
N GLN A 115 25.78 11.04 -11.08
CA GLN A 115 26.74 10.53 -10.11
C GLN A 115 26.60 9.02 -9.82
N PHE A 116 25.45 8.40 -10.11
CA PHE A 116 25.23 6.96 -9.91
C PHE A 116 25.68 6.08 -11.10
N ASP A 117 26.32 6.65 -12.11
CA ASP A 117 26.82 5.90 -13.27
C ASP A 117 27.76 4.73 -12.90
N PRO A 118 28.68 4.84 -11.91
CA PRO A 118 29.47 3.70 -11.45
C PRO A 118 28.60 2.56 -10.90
N LEU A 119 27.58 2.90 -10.11
CA LEU A 119 26.66 1.93 -9.53
C LEU A 119 25.82 1.26 -10.62
N ARG A 120 25.25 2.02 -11.56
CA ARG A 120 24.49 1.45 -12.69
C ARG A 120 25.34 0.43 -13.44
N ARG A 121 26.59 0.76 -13.78
CA ARG A 121 27.51 -0.18 -14.45
C ARG A 121 27.78 -1.43 -13.62
N GLN A 122 27.96 -1.29 -12.30
CA GLN A 122 28.15 -2.43 -11.41
C GLN A 122 26.89 -3.31 -11.39
N LEU A 123 25.72 -2.73 -11.16
CA LEU A 123 24.44 -3.46 -11.15
C LEU A 123 24.23 -4.21 -12.47
N LEU A 124 24.41 -3.56 -13.61
CA LEU A 124 24.19 -4.18 -14.93
C LEU A 124 25.24 -5.22 -15.32
N LYS A 125 26.42 -5.19 -14.68
CA LYS A 125 27.49 -6.18 -14.87
C LYS A 125 27.27 -7.42 -13.99
N GLU A 126 26.74 -7.25 -12.79
CA GLU A 126 26.54 -8.34 -11.84
C GLU A 126 25.14 -8.98 -11.97
N LEU A 127 24.15 -8.21 -12.42
CA LEU A 127 22.76 -8.62 -12.50
C LEU A 127 22.22 -8.63 -13.93
N THR A 128 21.37 -9.60 -14.22
CA THR A 128 20.36 -9.55 -15.28
C THR A 128 19.01 -9.31 -14.60
N ILE A 129 18.44 -8.12 -14.79
CA ILE A 129 17.21 -7.69 -14.11
C ILE A 129 16.05 -7.75 -15.08
N VAL A 130 15.01 -8.51 -14.74
CA VAL A 130 13.82 -8.75 -15.55
C VAL A 130 12.59 -8.27 -14.78
N PHE A 131 11.77 -7.46 -15.46
CA PHE A 131 10.56 -6.86 -14.92
C PHE A 131 9.34 -7.35 -15.69
N VAL A 132 8.27 -7.65 -14.96
CA VAL A 132 6.89 -7.77 -15.48
C VAL A 132 6.07 -6.66 -14.81
N PRO A 133 6.04 -5.44 -15.38
CA PRO A 133 5.53 -4.25 -14.65
C PRO A 133 4.04 -4.25 -14.38
N MET A 134 3.25 -5.01 -15.14
CA MET A 134 1.81 -5.14 -14.92
C MET A 134 1.36 -6.52 -15.40
N LEU A 135 1.25 -7.47 -14.47
CA LEU A 135 0.86 -8.83 -14.81
C LEU A 135 -0.63 -8.98 -15.12
N ASN A 136 -1.50 -8.22 -14.44
CA ASN A 136 -2.95 -8.27 -14.58
C ASN A 136 -3.53 -6.95 -15.14
N PRO A 137 -3.32 -6.66 -16.43
CA PRO A 137 -3.81 -5.42 -17.03
C PRO A 137 -5.34 -5.34 -17.05
N ASP A 138 -6.03 -6.47 -17.13
CA ASP A 138 -7.49 -6.55 -17.09
C ASP A 138 -8.06 -6.14 -15.72
N GLY A 139 -7.42 -6.58 -14.64
CA GLY A 139 -7.73 -6.13 -13.29
C GLY A 139 -7.38 -4.65 -13.10
N ALA A 140 -6.25 -4.18 -13.64
CA ALA A 140 -5.82 -2.78 -13.56
C ALA A 140 -6.81 -1.84 -14.25
N GLU A 141 -7.36 -2.23 -15.40
CA GLU A 141 -8.41 -1.48 -16.09
C GLU A 141 -9.66 -1.27 -15.25
N ARG A 142 -9.97 -2.16 -14.32
CA ARG A 142 -11.12 -2.03 -13.42
C ARG A 142 -10.74 -1.61 -12.01
N PHE A 143 -9.44 -1.50 -11.73
CA PHE A 143 -8.90 -1.36 -10.39
C PHE A 143 -9.48 -2.41 -9.44
N THR A 144 -9.35 -3.68 -9.83
CA THR A 144 -9.83 -4.82 -9.06
C THR A 144 -8.74 -5.85 -8.86
N ARG A 145 -8.75 -6.49 -7.68
CA ARG A 145 -7.85 -7.60 -7.34
C ARG A 145 -7.80 -8.72 -8.37
N ARG A 146 -8.94 -9.12 -8.92
CA ARG A 146 -9.07 -10.30 -9.79
C ARG A 146 -8.92 -9.95 -11.27
N ASN A 147 -8.52 -10.91 -12.09
CA ASN A 147 -8.47 -10.75 -13.55
C ASN A 147 -9.88 -10.78 -14.19
N ALA A 148 -9.97 -10.75 -15.52
CA ALA A 148 -11.25 -10.75 -16.24
C ALA A 148 -12.13 -11.99 -15.99
N LEU A 149 -11.56 -13.13 -15.59
CA LEU A 149 -12.30 -14.34 -15.23
C LEU A 149 -12.76 -14.36 -13.76
N GLY A 150 -12.44 -13.33 -12.98
CA GLY A 150 -12.66 -13.35 -11.53
C GLY A 150 -11.69 -14.26 -10.79
N ILE A 151 -10.56 -14.65 -11.40
CA ILE A 151 -9.51 -15.43 -10.74
C ILE A 151 -8.60 -14.48 -9.96
N ASP A 152 -8.28 -14.88 -8.73
CA ASP A 152 -7.18 -14.28 -7.97
C ASP A 152 -5.91 -14.95 -8.47
N LEU A 153 -5.09 -14.22 -9.22
CA LEU A 153 -3.87 -14.78 -9.81
C LEU A 153 -2.94 -15.35 -8.74
N ASN A 154 -2.92 -14.76 -7.54
CA ASN A 154 -2.14 -15.25 -6.41
C ASN A 154 -2.81 -16.43 -5.69
N ARG A 155 -3.76 -17.09 -6.35
CA ARG A 155 -4.35 -18.39 -5.98
C ARG A 155 -4.39 -19.37 -7.16
N ASP A 156 -3.60 -19.12 -8.20
CA ASP A 156 -3.59 -19.91 -9.44
C ASP A 156 -2.24 -20.57 -9.77
N ALA A 157 -1.27 -20.59 -8.84
CA ALA A 157 0.09 -21.08 -9.11
C ALA A 157 0.18 -22.61 -9.35
N LEU A 158 -0.81 -23.39 -8.90
CA LEU A 158 -0.81 -24.85 -9.06
C LEU A 158 -1.41 -25.31 -10.40
N ARG A 159 -2.48 -24.65 -10.84
CA ARG A 159 -3.24 -25.06 -12.02
C ARG A 159 -2.94 -24.20 -13.23
N LEU A 160 -2.44 -22.97 -13.02
CA LEU A 160 -2.10 -22.02 -14.08
C LEU A 160 -3.27 -21.85 -15.06
N GLN A 161 -4.46 -21.60 -14.52
CA GLN A 161 -5.70 -21.54 -15.28
C GLN A 161 -5.76 -20.31 -16.19
N SER A 162 -5.11 -19.22 -15.80
CA SER A 162 -5.11 -17.97 -16.57
C SER A 162 -3.86 -17.81 -17.45
N PRO A 163 -3.95 -17.10 -18.59
CA PRO A 163 -2.77 -16.81 -19.42
C PRO A 163 -1.72 -15.99 -18.66
N GLU A 164 -2.14 -15.11 -17.75
CA GLU A 164 -1.23 -14.33 -16.91
C GLU A 164 -0.44 -15.23 -15.94
N ALA A 165 -1.10 -16.22 -15.32
CA ALA A 165 -0.47 -17.19 -14.44
C ALA A 165 0.55 -18.07 -15.21
N GLN A 166 0.17 -18.54 -16.40
CA GLN A 166 1.06 -19.31 -17.28
C GLN A 166 2.28 -18.48 -17.72
N LEU A 167 2.07 -17.20 -18.04
CA LEU A 167 3.14 -16.28 -18.41
C LEU A 167 4.15 -16.12 -17.28
N LEU A 168 3.71 -15.78 -16.06
CA LEU A 168 4.63 -15.59 -14.94
C LEU A 168 5.43 -16.86 -14.64
N LYS A 169 4.78 -18.04 -14.67
CA LYS A 169 5.47 -19.32 -14.51
C LYS A 169 6.54 -19.53 -15.57
N ARG A 170 6.20 -19.30 -16.84
CA ARG A 170 7.09 -19.47 -17.97
C ARG A 170 8.30 -18.54 -17.87
N VAL A 171 8.08 -17.24 -17.61
CA VAL A 171 9.16 -16.26 -17.45
C VAL A 171 10.11 -16.67 -16.32
N ARG A 172 9.57 -17.09 -15.17
CA ARG A 172 10.37 -17.57 -14.05
C ARG A 172 11.21 -18.80 -14.41
N ASP A 173 10.62 -19.76 -15.13
CA ASP A 173 11.31 -21.00 -15.51
C ASP A 173 12.38 -20.76 -16.58
N GLU A 174 12.09 -19.94 -17.59
CA GLU A 174 13.04 -19.57 -18.64
C GLU A 174 14.25 -18.82 -18.08
N LEU A 175 14.03 -17.99 -17.05
CA LEU A 175 15.09 -17.23 -16.39
C LEU A 175 15.91 -18.04 -15.38
N GLU A 176 15.33 -19.14 -14.86
CA GLU A 176 15.82 -19.84 -13.66
C GLU A 176 16.17 -18.85 -12.53
N ALA A 177 15.27 -17.89 -12.27
CA ALA A 177 15.55 -16.71 -11.47
C ALA A 177 16.20 -17.01 -10.10
N ASP A 178 17.36 -16.42 -9.81
CA ASP A 178 18.00 -16.51 -8.48
C ASP A 178 17.16 -15.80 -7.41
N TRP A 179 16.61 -14.64 -7.77
CA TRP A 179 15.86 -13.75 -6.89
C TRP A 179 14.52 -13.37 -7.51
N GLY A 180 13.50 -13.24 -6.65
CA GLY A 180 12.15 -12.84 -7.02
C GLY A 180 11.63 -11.74 -6.11
N PHE A 181 11.07 -10.66 -6.67
CA PHE A 181 10.35 -9.63 -5.93
C PHE A 181 8.87 -9.69 -6.29
N ASN A 182 8.08 -10.16 -5.33
CA ASN A 182 6.61 -10.20 -5.40
C ASN A 182 6.03 -8.90 -4.86
N LEU A 183 5.61 -8.02 -5.75
CA LEU A 183 5.28 -6.64 -5.40
C LEU A 183 3.76 -6.42 -5.31
N HIS A 184 3.30 -6.12 -4.10
CA HIS A 184 1.89 -6.06 -3.71
C HIS A 184 1.55 -4.78 -2.92
N ASP A 185 0.24 -4.59 -2.70
CA ASP A 185 -0.30 -3.62 -1.76
C ASP A 185 -1.16 -4.33 -0.70
N GLN A 186 -1.10 -3.83 0.52
CA GLN A 186 -2.03 -4.21 1.59
C GLN A 186 -2.94 -3.04 1.96
N SER A 187 -3.98 -3.33 2.74
CA SER A 187 -4.88 -2.29 3.24
C SER A 187 -4.12 -1.28 4.11
N ARG A 188 -4.57 -0.03 4.10
CA ARG A 188 -4.07 1.01 5.00
C ARG A 188 -4.39 0.73 6.48
N TYR A 189 -5.28 -0.22 6.77
CA TYR A 189 -5.73 -0.53 8.13
C TYR A 189 -4.83 -1.51 8.89
N TYR A 190 -3.63 -1.79 8.40
CA TYR A 190 -2.66 -2.67 9.07
C TYR A 190 -1.74 -1.87 10.00
N ALA A 191 -1.48 -2.38 11.19
CA ALA A 191 -0.46 -1.86 12.11
C ALA A 191 0.84 -2.68 12.03
N ALA A 192 1.97 -2.05 12.36
CA ALA A 192 3.30 -2.67 12.37
C ALA A 192 3.58 -3.35 13.71
N GLY A 193 2.89 -4.46 14.00
CA GLY A 193 2.85 -5.05 15.33
C GLY A 193 1.88 -4.31 16.27
N PRO A 194 1.95 -4.56 17.59
CA PRO A 194 1.03 -3.98 18.57
C PRO A 194 1.46 -2.56 18.96
N ASN A 195 1.55 -1.66 17.98
CA ASN A 195 1.93 -0.27 18.21
C ASN A 195 1.16 0.69 17.27
N PRO A 196 1.08 2.00 17.60
CA PRO A 196 0.30 2.96 16.84
C PRO A 196 0.96 3.39 15.51
N ASN A 197 1.83 2.55 14.93
CA ASN A 197 2.37 2.77 13.60
C ASN A 197 1.65 1.92 12.58
N THR A 198 1.30 2.55 11.47
CA THR A 198 0.85 1.83 10.26
C THR A 198 1.95 0.90 9.77
N ALA A 199 1.57 -0.28 9.29
CA ALA A 199 2.44 -1.14 8.50
C ALA A 199 2.56 -0.55 7.09
N THR A 200 3.46 0.42 6.94
CA THR A 200 3.67 1.15 5.67
C THR A 200 4.30 0.25 4.62
N ILE A 201 5.29 -0.55 5.02
CA ILE A 201 5.84 -1.64 4.21
C ILE A 201 5.77 -2.92 5.05
N SER A 202 5.33 -4.03 4.46
CA SER A 202 5.49 -5.35 5.07
C SER A 202 6.25 -6.30 4.18
N PHE A 203 7.15 -7.08 4.78
CA PHE A 203 7.95 -8.06 4.07
C PHE A 203 7.52 -9.48 4.36
N LEU A 204 7.76 -10.37 3.42
CA LEU A 204 7.69 -11.81 3.67
C LEU A 204 8.77 -12.53 2.88
N ALA A 205 9.51 -13.42 3.57
CA ALA A 205 10.23 -14.51 2.93
C ALA A 205 9.25 -15.70 2.88
N PRO A 206 8.61 -15.97 1.72
CA PRO A 206 7.50 -16.92 1.66
C PRO A 206 7.86 -18.29 2.21
N ALA A 207 6.90 -18.97 2.83
CA ALA A 207 7.08 -20.37 3.19
C ALA A 207 7.06 -21.23 1.92
N TYR A 208 7.74 -22.38 1.96
CA TYR A 208 7.70 -23.36 0.86
C TYR A 208 6.99 -24.68 1.25
N ASN A 209 6.59 -24.79 2.52
CA ASN A 209 5.86 -25.90 3.11
C ASN A 209 5.08 -25.46 4.36
N TYR A 210 4.16 -26.31 4.84
CA TYR A 210 3.30 -26.03 5.99
C TYR A 210 4.07 -25.90 7.31
N GLU A 211 5.20 -26.59 7.42
CA GLU A 211 6.09 -26.58 8.58
C GLU A 211 6.90 -25.28 8.69
N LYS A 212 6.84 -24.41 7.66
CA LYS A 212 7.57 -23.14 7.59
C LYS A 212 9.06 -23.34 7.84
N GLU A 213 9.63 -24.39 7.26
CA GLU A 213 11.06 -24.66 7.36
C GLU A 213 11.89 -23.55 6.70
N VAL A 214 13.16 -23.46 7.08
CA VAL A 214 14.12 -22.50 6.52
C VAL A 214 15.27 -23.25 5.86
N ASN A 215 15.16 -23.43 4.54
CA ASN A 215 16.26 -23.90 3.70
C ASN A 215 17.18 -22.74 3.29
N THR A 216 18.18 -23.01 2.45
CA THR A 216 19.11 -21.98 1.95
C THR A 216 18.42 -20.89 1.13
N ILE A 217 17.43 -21.26 0.30
CA ILE A 217 16.69 -20.32 -0.56
C ILE A 217 15.86 -19.35 0.29
N ARG A 218 15.08 -19.85 1.28
CA ARG A 218 14.28 -18.98 2.16
C ARG A 218 15.16 -18.20 3.11
N GLY A 219 16.23 -18.81 3.61
CA GLY A 219 17.23 -18.15 4.46
C GLY A 219 17.87 -16.94 3.78
N ARG A 220 18.21 -17.02 2.49
CA ARG A 220 18.71 -15.90 1.70
C ARG A 220 17.71 -14.76 1.60
N SER A 221 16.43 -15.06 1.38
CA SER A 221 15.35 -14.06 1.40
C SER A 221 15.26 -13.36 2.76
N MET A 222 15.29 -14.11 3.87
CA MET A 222 15.26 -13.54 5.23
C MET A 222 16.45 -12.61 5.47
N GLN A 223 17.65 -13.02 5.08
CA GLN A 223 18.87 -12.21 5.22
C GLN A 223 18.77 -10.90 4.44
N LEU A 224 18.32 -10.96 3.18
CA LEU A 224 18.14 -9.77 2.35
C LEU A 224 17.06 -8.85 2.94
N ILE A 225 15.94 -9.39 3.42
CA ILE A 225 14.89 -8.59 4.07
C ILE A 225 15.42 -7.92 5.34
N GLY A 226 16.32 -8.57 6.09
CA GLY A 226 17.00 -7.94 7.23
C GLY A 226 17.69 -6.64 6.85
N LEU A 227 18.49 -6.67 5.77
CA LEU A 227 19.15 -5.47 5.21
C LEU A 227 18.14 -4.44 4.70
N MET A 228 17.09 -4.88 4.01
CA MET A 228 16.03 -3.99 3.51
C MET A 228 15.29 -3.27 4.65
N ASN A 229 15.05 -3.97 5.77
CA ASN A 229 14.47 -3.38 6.97
C ASN A 229 15.42 -2.33 7.57
N GLU A 230 16.71 -2.62 7.71
CA GLU A 230 17.71 -1.64 8.18
C GLU A 230 17.69 -0.35 7.35
N THR A 231 17.62 -0.46 6.02
CA THR A 231 17.43 0.70 5.12
C THR A 231 16.14 1.44 5.43
N LEU A 232 15.00 0.75 5.53
CA LEU A 232 13.71 1.42 5.76
C LEU A 232 13.58 2.03 7.16
N GLN A 233 14.23 1.49 8.19
CA GLN A 233 14.22 2.09 9.53
C GLN A 233 14.81 3.51 9.55
N GLN A 234 15.66 3.86 8.56
CA GLN A 234 16.19 5.23 8.43
C GLN A 234 15.15 6.24 7.95
N TYR A 235 14.08 5.78 7.28
CA TYR A 235 13.05 6.65 6.67
C TYR A 235 11.70 6.56 7.37
N ILE A 236 11.31 5.36 7.77
CA ILE A 236 10.01 5.04 8.38
C ILE A 236 10.17 4.18 9.64
N PRO A 237 10.89 4.68 10.67
CA PRO A 237 11.18 3.92 11.87
C PRO A 237 9.91 3.37 12.53
N GLY A 238 9.91 2.06 12.83
CA GLY A 238 8.78 1.37 13.46
C GLY A 238 7.54 1.17 12.58
N LYS A 239 7.61 1.43 11.26
CA LYS A 239 6.48 1.26 10.30
C LYS A 239 6.70 0.10 9.33
N VAL A 240 7.69 -0.75 9.59
CA VAL A 240 7.97 -1.98 8.82
C VAL A 240 7.46 -3.19 9.61
N ALA A 241 6.83 -4.13 8.92
CA ALA A 241 6.31 -5.35 9.51
C ALA A 241 6.62 -6.60 8.68
N ARG A 242 6.31 -7.79 9.20
CA ARG A 242 6.23 -9.03 8.44
C ARG A 242 4.79 -9.32 8.08
N TYR A 243 4.55 -9.76 6.85
CA TYR A 243 3.26 -10.32 6.49
C TYR A 243 3.10 -11.72 7.10
N ASN A 244 1.85 -12.20 7.22
CA ASN A 244 1.59 -13.57 7.64
C ASN A 244 2.37 -14.56 6.74
N ASP A 245 3.10 -15.48 7.36
CA ASP A 245 3.97 -16.46 6.71
C ASP A 245 3.36 -17.88 6.63
N ASP A 246 2.04 -18.00 6.84
CA ASP A 246 1.27 -19.21 6.56
C ASP A 246 1.44 -19.63 5.10
N PHE A 247 1.77 -20.90 4.90
CA PHE A 247 1.93 -21.47 3.57
C PHE A 247 0.58 -21.57 2.85
N GLU A 248 0.43 -20.84 1.74
CA GLU A 248 -0.69 -20.93 0.81
C GLU A 248 -0.18 -21.63 -0.46
N PRO A 249 -0.49 -22.94 -0.63
CA PRO A 249 0.08 -23.75 -1.71
C PRO A 249 -0.34 -23.28 -3.11
N ARG A 250 -1.31 -22.36 -3.24
CA ARG A 250 -1.74 -21.79 -4.51
C ARG A 250 -1.15 -20.41 -4.81
N ALA A 251 -0.43 -19.81 -3.87
CA ALA A 251 0.19 -18.49 -4.05
C ALA A 251 1.44 -18.58 -4.90
N PHE A 252 1.66 -17.56 -5.74
CA PHE A 252 2.86 -17.50 -6.59
C PHE A 252 4.12 -17.24 -5.77
N GLY A 253 4.06 -16.39 -4.73
CA GLY A 253 5.21 -16.14 -3.86
C GLY A 253 5.77 -17.44 -3.26
N ASP A 254 4.91 -18.22 -2.62
CA ASP A 254 5.24 -19.50 -2.00
C ASP A 254 5.75 -20.53 -3.02
N ASN A 255 5.13 -20.60 -4.20
CA ASN A 255 5.54 -21.55 -5.22
C ASN A 255 6.83 -21.14 -5.92
N ILE A 256 7.07 -19.87 -6.22
CA ILE A 256 8.34 -19.38 -6.78
C ILE A 256 9.47 -19.61 -5.79
N GLN A 257 9.22 -19.39 -4.49
CA GLN A 257 10.13 -19.78 -3.42
C GLN A 257 10.43 -21.29 -3.43
N LYS A 258 9.38 -22.11 -3.50
CA LYS A 258 9.47 -23.58 -3.55
C LYS A 258 10.18 -24.09 -4.81
N TRP A 259 10.03 -23.41 -5.93
CA TRP A 259 10.65 -23.77 -7.21
C TRP A 259 12.14 -23.39 -7.27
N GLY A 260 12.66 -22.71 -6.24
CA GLY A 260 14.10 -22.48 -6.05
C GLY A 260 14.55 -21.04 -6.15
N THR A 261 13.62 -20.08 -6.30
CA THR A 261 13.94 -18.65 -6.40
C THR A 261 13.87 -18.00 -5.01
N SER A 262 14.90 -17.27 -4.59
CA SER A 262 14.89 -16.55 -3.31
C SER A 262 13.91 -15.38 -3.41
N THR A 263 12.70 -15.58 -2.90
CA THR A 263 11.57 -14.68 -3.11
C THR A 263 11.38 -13.74 -1.92
N ILE A 264 11.14 -12.47 -2.22
CA ILE A 264 10.82 -11.40 -1.29
C ILE A 264 9.47 -10.84 -1.69
N LEU A 265 8.51 -10.90 -0.79
CA LEU A 265 7.25 -10.20 -0.95
C LEU A 265 7.34 -8.84 -0.25
N ILE A 266 6.86 -7.80 -0.94
CA ILE A 266 6.74 -6.43 -0.43
C ILE A 266 5.27 -6.02 -0.52
N GLU A 267 4.64 -5.73 0.62
CA GLU A 267 3.30 -5.16 0.71
C GLU A 267 3.37 -3.66 0.98
N SER A 268 2.76 -2.86 0.12
CA SER A 268 2.61 -1.42 0.29
C SER A 268 1.31 -1.08 1.02
N GLY A 269 1.39 -0.72 2.30
CA GLY A 269 0.24 -0.45 3.16
C GLY A 269 -0.21 1.02 3.18
N GLY A 270 -0.38 1.54 4.39
CA GLY A 270 -0.81 2.93 4.62
C GLY A 270 0.29 3.80 5.21
N LEU A 271 0.23 5.10 4.90
CA LEU A 271 1.05 6.14 5.53
C LEU A 271 0.18 7.38 5.74
N VAL A 272 0.44 8.11 6.83
CA VAL A 272 -0.25 9.36 7.15
C VAL A 272 0.00 10.35 6.01
N ASP A 273 -1.05 11.08 5.61
CA ASP A 273 -1.01 12.11 4.55
C ASP A 273 -0.49 11.66 3.17
N ASP A 274 -0.48 10.35 2.88
CA ASP A 274 -0.06 9.81 1.58
C ASP A 274 -1.16 8.97 0.89
N PRO A 275 -2.34 9.55 0.59
CA PRO A 275 -3.45 8.81 -0.02
C PRO A 275 -3.13 8.31 -1.43
N GLU A 276 -2.27 8.98 -2.19
CA GLU A 276 -1.85 8.55 -3.53
C GLU A 276 -0.58 7.69 -3.51
N LYS A 277 -0.13 7.26 -2.31
CA LYS A 277 1.01 6.37 -2.10
C LYS A 277 2.30 6.86 -2.78
N GLN A 278 2.50 8.18 -2.89
CA GLN A 278 3.66 8.78 -3.56
C GLN A 278 4.92 8.67 -2.69
N GLU A 279 4.81 8.77 -1.37
CA GLU A 279 5.94 8.49 -0.49
C GLU A 279 6.18 6.98 -0.40
N ILE A 280 5.13 6.15 -0.35
CA ILE A 280 5.28 4.69 -0.37
C ILE A 280 5.90 4.20 -1.69
N ARG A 281 5.59 4.84 -2.83
CA ARG A 281 6.26 4.64 -4.13
C ARG A 281 7.77 4.90 -4.01
N LYS A 282 8.17 6.04 -3.42
CA LYS A 282 9.57 6.36 -3.15
C LYS A 282 10.24 5.30 -2.28
N LEU A 283 9.57 4.85 -1.22
CA LEU A 283 10.10 3.81 -0.33
C LEU A 283 10.30 2.47 -1.05
N ASN A 284 9.37 2.08 -1.93
CA ASN A 284 9.54 0.91 -2.80
C ASN A 284 10.76 1.07 -3.72
N PHE A 285 10.90 2.22 -4.38
CA PHE A 285 12.06 2.52 -5.22
C PHE A 285 13.37 2.38 -4.43
N LEU A 286 13.47 3.03 -3.27
CA LEU A 286 14.67 3.01 -2.45
C LEU A 286 15.02 1.60 -1.98
N VAL A 287 14.04 0.87 -1.43
CA VAL A 287 14.32 -0.43 -0.83
C VAL A 287 14.64 -1.50 -1.88
N ILE A 288 14.01 -1.44 -3.07
CA ILE A 288 14.34 -2.34 -4.17
C ILE A 288 15.72 -2.02 -4.72
N MET A 289 16.07 -0.73 -4.92
CA MET A 289 17.41 -0.35 -5.39
C MET A 289 18.51 -0.75 -4.39
N SER A 290 18.26 -0.59 -3.09
CA SER A 290 19.18 -1.04 -2.03
C SER A 290 19.30 -2.57 -2.01
N ALA A 291 18.21 -3.30 -2.21
CA ALA A 291 18.24 -4.75 -2.32
C ALA A 291 19.04 -5.23 -3.56
N LEU A 292 18.88 -4.58 -4.71
CA LEU A 292 19.66 -4.90 -5.92
C LEU A 292 21.16 -4.68 -5.70
N GLU A 293 21.54 -3.58 -5.04
CA GLU A 293 22.93 -3.34 -4.65
C GLU A 293 23.44 -4.43 -3.69
N ALA A 294 22.65 -4.78 -2.67
CA ALA A 294 22.98 -5.83 -1.71
C ALA A 294 23.19 -7.20 -2.37
N ILE A 295 22.38 -7.53 -3.39
CA ILE A 295 22.50 -8.75 -4.18
C ILE A 295 23.78 -8.71 -5.01
N ALA A 296 24.02 -7.62 -5.76
CA ALA A 296 25.21 -7.46 -6.60
C ALA A 296 26.51 -7.52 -5.79
N ALA A 297 26.53 -6.91 -4.61
CA ALA A 297 27.66 -6.92 -3.68
C ALA A 297 27.70 -8.15 -2.77
N LYS A 298 26.72 -9.07 -2.87
CA LYS A 298 26.57 -10.28 -2.04
C LYS A 298 26.55 -10.03 -0.53
N ARG A 299 26.14 -8.84 -0.10
CA ARG A 299 26.14 -8.45 1.33
C ARG A 299 25.16 -9.26 2.18
N TYR A 300 24.13 -9.83 1.56
CA TYR A 300 23.19 -10.73 2.23
C TYR A 300 23.86 -12.00 2.78
N GLU A 301 25.03 -12.42 2.25
CA GLU A 301 25.72 -13.64 2.70
C GLU A 301 26.19 -13.53 4.16
N THR A 302 26.50 -12.33 4.63
CA THR A 302 26.96 -12.06 6.01
C THR A 302 25.89 -11.49 6.92
N ALA A 303 24.68 -11.23 6.41
CA ALA A 303 23.58 -10.69 7.21
C ALA A 303 23.00 -11.77 8.14
N ASP A 304 22.63 -11.37 9.36
CA ASP A 304 21.99 -12.25 10.32
C ASP A 304 20.49 -12.40 10.02
N ARG A 305 19.99 -13.64 10.06
CA ARG A 305 18.56 -13.92 9.91
C ARG A 305 17.73 -13.37 11.07
N ALA A 306 18.34 -13.21 12.25
CA ALA A 306 17.69 -12.60 13.41
C ALA A 306 17.17 -11.19 13.11
N ALA A 307 17.79 -10.46 12.17
CA ALA A 307 17.30 -9.15 11.74
C ALA A 307 15.89 -9.23 11.13
N TYR A 308 15.60 -10.25 10.32
CA TYR A 308 14.25 -10.48 9.79
C TYR A 308 13.28 -10.94 10.88
N GLU A 309 13.71 -11.84 11.75
CA GLU A 309 12.86 -12.37 12.83
C GLU A 309 12.48 -11.30 13.86
N SER A 310 13.29 -10.25 14.00
CA SER A 310 13.02 -9.11 14.88
C SER A 310 11.92 -8.17 14.35
N ILE A 311 11.58 -8.26 13.07
CA ILE A 311 10.51 -7.46 12.48
C ILE A 311 9.16 -7.99 13.02
N PRO A 312 8.30 -7.13 13.60
CA PRO A 312 7.00 -7.57 14.12
C PRO A 312 6.07 -8.00 12.98
N PHE A 313 5.15 -8.94 13.22
CA PHE A 313 4.08 -9.23 12.26
C PHE A 313 3.12 -8.04 12.11
N ASN A 314 2.54 -7.89 10.94
CA ASN A 314 1.49 -6.92 10.70
C ASN A 314 0.18 -7.34 11.41
N ASP A 315 -0.59 -6.37 11.87
CA ASP A 315 -1.87 -6.60 12.52
C ASP A 315 -3.01 -6.03 11.66
N SER A 316 -3.81 -6.91 11.09
CA SER A 316 -4.86 -6.56 10.14
C SER A 316 -6.07 -5.97 10.83
N GLY A 317 -6.50 -4.80 10.36
CA GLY A 317 -7.70 -4.16 10.87
C GLY A 317 -7.51 -3.45 12.21
N ALA A 318 -6.27 -3.31 12.68
CA ALA A 318 -5.92 -2.56 13.89
C ALA A 318 -6.12 -1.04 13.74
N PHE A 319 -6.23 -0.51 12.52
CA PHE A 319 -6.42 0.92 12.27
C PHE A 319 -7.85 1.33 11.86
N LEU A 320 -8.21 2.53 12.29
CA LEU A 320 -9.40 3.30 11.94
C LEU A 320 -8.99 4.61 11.25
N ASP A 321 -9.86 5.21 10.45
CA ASP A 321 -9.61 6.55 9.92
C ASP A 321 -9.86 7.65 10.94
N LEU A 322 -10.89 7.47 11.78
CA LEU A 322 -11.24 8.36 12.87
C LEU A 322 -11.73 7.53 14.05
N ALA A 323 -11.23 7.81 15.25
CA ALA A 323 -11.74 7.27 16.50
C ALA A 323 -12.24 8.40 17.39
N LEU A 324 -13.53 8.38 17.74
CA LEU A 324 -14.10 9.24 18.78
C LEU A 324 -13.92 8.50 20.11
N ARG A 325 -13.08 9.02 20.99
CA ARG A 325 -12.70 8.36 22.25
C ARG A 325 -13.56 8.82 23.40
N GLU A 326 -14.09 7.91 24.21
CA GLU A 326 -14.81 8.21 25.45
C GLU A 326 -15.98 9.22 25.28
N VAL A 327 -16.72 9.14 24.17
CA VAL A 327 -17.94 9.94 23.99
C VAL A 327 -19.11 9.31 24.72
N GLU A 328 -20.10 10.13 25.12
CA GLU A 328 -21.35 9.63 25.69
C GLU A 328 -22.43 9.47 24.61
N ILE A 329 -23.07 8.31 24.53
CA ILE A 329 -24.25 8.07 23.70
C ILE A 329 -25.47 7.77 24.56
N GLU A 330 -26.67 8.13 24.08
CA GLU A 330 -27.92 7.86 24.77
C GLU A 330 -28.60 6.61 24.19
N ARG A 331 -29.11 5.75 25.09
CA ARG A 331 -29.98 4.62 24.77
C ARG A 331 -31.03 4.43 25.87
N ASN A 332 -32.30 4.47 25.50
CA ASN A 332 -33.44 4.18 26.38
C ASN A 332 -33.43 4.98 27.70
N GLY A 333 -33.09 6.26 27.62
CA GLY A 333 -32.99 7.20 28.74
C GLY A 333 -31.66 7.20 29.49
N ASN A 334 -30.72 6.31 29.15
CA ASN A 334 -29.44 6.17 29.85
C ASN A 334 -28.26 6.60 28.96
N TRP A 335 -27.23 7.16 29.60
CA TRP A 335 -25.99 7.56 28.93
C TRP A 335 -24.89 6.51 29.14
N TYR A 336 -24.17 6.20 28.07
CA TYR A 336 -23.10 5.21 28.05
C TYR A 336 -21.85 5.82 27.43
N THR A 337 -20.70 5.65 28.09
CA THR A 337 -19.40 6.02 27.52
C THR A 337 -18.92 4.92 26.58
N VAL A 338 -18.59 5.29 25.34
CA VAL A 338 -18.12 4.38 24.30
C VAL A 338 -17.05 5.04 23.45
N ASP A 339 -16.22 4.22 22.81
CA ASP A 339 -15.47 4.62 21.63
C ASP A 339 -16.30 4.33 20.37
N ILE A 340 -16.17 5.20 19.35
CA ILE A 340 -16.77 5.01 18.03
C ILE A 340 -15.65 5.03 17.00
N GLY A 341 -15.47 3.91 16.31
CA GLY A 341 -14.45 3.75 15.28
C GLY A 341 -15.04 3.88 13.89
N ILE A 342 -14.40 4.66 13.02
CA ILE A 342 -14.92 4.98 11.69
C ILE A 342 -13.88 4.64 10.63
N ARG A 343 -14.34 4.02 9.54
CA ARG A 343 -13.56 3.79 8.31
C ARG A 343 -14.24 4.48 7.14
N ARG A 344 -13.42 4.98 6.22
CA ARG A 344 -13.86 5.68 5.02
C ARG A 344 -13.83 4.71 3.84
N ASP A 345 -14.87 4.79 3.04
CA ASP A 345 -15.02 4.00 1.82
C ASP A 345 -14.48 4.81 0.66
N GLU A 346 -13.54 4.23 -0.07
CA GLU A 346 -12.84 4.89 -1.14
C GLU A 346 -13.36 4.40 -2.50
N THR A 347 -13.72 5.35 -3.35
CA THR A 347 -14.21 5.08 -4.71
C THR A 347 -13.45 5.92 -5.73
N ILE A 348 -13.64 5.61 -7.00
CA ILE A 348 -12.99 6.30 -8.10
C ILE A 348 -13.94 7.33 -8.66
N VAL A 349 -13.47 8.56 -8.79
CA VAL A 349 -14.14 9.57 -9.62
C VAL A 349 -13.09 10.28 -10.47
N ASN A 350 -13.23 10.20 -11.79
CA ASN A 350 -12.31 10.79 -12.77
C ASN A 350 -10.82 10.38 -12.59
N GLY A 351 -10.56 9.15 -12.15
CA GLY A 351 -9.20 8.65 -11.93
C GLY A 351 -8.60 9.01 -10.57
N GLU A 352 -9.24 9.88 -9.79
CA GLU A 352 -8.82 10.22 -8.44
C GLU A 352 -9.48 9.31 -7.41
N SER A 353 -8.72 9.01 -6.36
CA SER A 353 -9.20 8.30 -5.19
C SER A 353 -10.00 9.24 -4.31
N VAL A 354 -11.32 9.04 -4.23
CA VAL A 354 -12.22 9.88 -3.44
C VAL A 354 -12.91 9.04 -2.38
N PHE A 355 -12.76 9.45 -1.12
CA PHE A 355 -13.61 8.97 -0.04
C PHE A 355 -15.05 9.44 -0.30
N SER A 356 -15.87 8.55 -0.84
CA SER A 356 -17.27 8.84 -1.21
C SER A 356 -18.26 8.51 -0.10
N GLY A 357 -17.84 7.67 0.84
CA GLY A 357 -18.62 7.26 2.00
C GLY A 357 -17.73 6.96 3.19
N ALA A 358 -18.38 6.56 4.27
CA ALA A 358 -17.75 6.02 5.45
C ALA A 358 -18.78 5.18 6.19
N HIS A 359 -18.32 4.33 7.10
CA HIS A 359 -19.16 3.59 8.01
C HIS A 359 -18.53 3.54 9.41
N ILE A 360 -19.37 3.41 10.42
CA ILE A 360 -18.93 3.06 11.77
C ILE A 360 -18.43 1.62 11.71
N ALA A 361 -17.12 1.43 11.81
CA ALA A 361 -16.50 0.11 11.71
C ALA A 361 -16.79 -0.73 12.95
N ASP A 362 -16.76 -0.11 14.13
CA ASP A 362 -17.07 -0.74 15.41
C ASP A 362 -17.41 0.32 16.48
N GLN A 363 -17.98 -0.11 17.60
CA GLN A 363 -18.36 0.72 18.74
C GLN A 363 -18.24 -0.07 20.05
N GLY A 364 -17.63 0.54 21.08
CA GLY A 364 -17.47 -0.09 22.39
C GLY A 364 -16.13 0.24 23.02
N ASP A 365 -15.42 -0.78 23.49
CA ASP A 365 -14.02 -0.66 23.90
C ASP A 365 -13.13 -0.84 22.67
N LEU A 366 -12.60 0.29 22.16
CA LEU A 366 -11.67 0.29 21.03
C LEU A 366 -10.24 0.61 21.49
N SER A 367 -9.90 0.36 22.76
CA SER A 367 -8.58 0.68 23.33
C SER A 367 -7.40 -0.04 22.65
N THR A 368 -7.67 -1.16 21.97
CA THR A 368 -6.70 -1.91 21.18
C THR A 368 -6.59 -1.44 19.72
N TYR A 369 -7.47 -0.54 19.27
CA TYR A 369 -7.43 0.03 17.93
C TYR A 369 -6.63 1.32 17.91
N TYR A 370 -5.89 1.51 16.82
CA TYR A 370 -5.24 2.77 16.47
C TYR A 370 -6.09 3.54 15.46
N ALA A 371 -5.79 4.82 15.28
CA ALA A 371 -6.50 5.64 14.31
C ALA A 371 -5.57 6.68 13.66
N TYR A 372 -5.84 6.99 12.40
CA TYR A 372 -5.21 8.12 11.71
C TYR A 372 -5.55 9.45 12.38
N GLU A 373 -6.78 9.57 12.87
CA GLU A 373 -7.27 10.73 13.62
C GLU A 373 -7.94 10.26 14.92
N ASN A 374 -7.58 10.85 16.05
CA ASN A 374 -8.25 10.60 17.33
C ASN A 374 -8.91 11.88 17.82
N PHE A 375 -10.17 11.78 18.24
CA PHE A 375 -10.90 12.85 18.90
C PHE A 375 -11.07 12.54 20.40
N PRO A 376 -10.55 13.37 21.32
CA PRO A 376 -10.75 13.19 22.75
C PRO A 376 -12.17 13.63 23.15
N GLY A 377 -13.09 12.68 23.22
CA GLY A 377 -14.52 12.89 23.37
C GLY A 377 -15.04 12.94 24.81
N LYS A 378 -14.18 12.86 25.83
CA LYS A 378 -14.60 12.98 27.22
C LYS A 378 -15.38 14.28 27.47
N GLY A 379 -16.61 14.13 27.98
CA GLY A 379 -17.54 15.24 28.22
C GLY A 379 -18.27 15.73 26.97
N PHE A 380 -18.14 15.04 25.84
CA PHE A 380 -18.99 15.23 24.66
C PHE A 380 -20.08 14.17 24.60
N ARG A 381 -21.27 14.61 24.19
CA ARG A 381 -22.39 13.74 23.84
C ARG A 381 -22.44 13.58 22.33
N ALA A 382 -22.46 12.33 21.86
CA ALA A 382 -22.62 11.97 20.48
C ALA A 382 -24.09 11.61 20.19
N GLU A 383 -24.69 12.30 19.23
CA GLU A 383 -26.08 12.07 18.79
C GLU A 383 -26.10 11.75 17.29
N ALA A 384 -27.04 10.92 16.86
CA ALA A 384 -27.28 10.69 15.44
C ALA A 384 -27.76 11.98 14.77
N GLY A 385 -27.11 12.34 13.67
CA GLY A 385 -27.48 13.50 12.88
C GLY A 385 -28.76 13.26 12.08
N LYS A 386 -29.56 14.32 11.93
CA LYS A 386 -30.87 14.28 11.30
C LYS A 386 -30.80 14.62 9.81
N VAL A 387 -31.87 14.27 9.09
CA VAL A 387 -32.10 14.74 7.72
C VAL A 387 -32.82 16.08 7.74
N TYR A 388 -32.28 17.06 7.01
CA TYR A 388 -32.95 18.35 6.81
C TYR A 388 -34.30 18.15 6.11
N PRO A 389 -35.42 18.67 6.65
CA PRO A 389 -36.76 18.33 6.18
C PRO A 389 -37.08 18.81 4.76
N LYS A 390 -36.39 19.86 4.26
CA LYS A 390 -36.62 20.38 2.91
C LYS A 390 -35.83 19.58 1.89
N VAL A 391 -36.53 19.11 0.86
CA VAL A 391 -35.90 18.49 -0.33
C VAL A 391 -35.32 19.57 -1.22
N LEU A 392 -34.05 19.41 -1.61
CA LEU A 392 -33.34 20.32 -2.50
C LEU A 392 -33.54 19.89 -3.98
N PRO A 393 -33.70 20.83 -4.92
CA PRO A 393 -33.85 20.48 -6.32
C PRO A 393 -32.53 19.94 -6.93
N ASP A 394 -31.39 20.53 -6.57
CA ASP A 394 -30.08 20.29 -7.19
C ASP A 394 -28.90 20.74 -6.31
N TRP A 395 -27.68 20.57 -6.84
CA TRP A 395 -26.42 20.99 -6.22
C TRP A 395 -26.28 22.51 -6.06
N ALA A 396 -26.85 23.31 -6.97
CA ALA A 396 -26.78 24.77 -6.88
C ALA A 396 -27.59 25.30 -5.69
N ALA A 397 -28.70 24.63 -5.35
CA ALA A 397 -29.44 24.92 -4.14
C ALA A 397 -28.65 24.54 -2.86
N LEU A 398 -27.93 23.41 -2.88
CA LEU A 398 -27.09 22.98 -1.75
C LEU A 398 -25.92 23.94 -1.51
N GLN A 399 -25.26 24.43 -2.56
CA GLN A 399 -24.13 25.36 -2.45
C GLN A 399 -24.50 26.72 -1.82
N LYS A 400 -25.78 27.10 -1.83
CA LYS A 400 -26.28 28.33 -1.21
C LYS A 400 -26.54 28.20 0.29
N ILE A 401 -26.51 26.98 0.83
CA ILE A 401 -26.76 26.70 2.25
C ILE A 401 -25.40 26.68 2.95
N ASP A 402 -25.26 27.44 4.04
CA ASP A 402 -24.14 27.26 4.97
C ASP A 402 -24.34 25.96 5.76
N PRO A 403 -23.49 24.93 5.58
CA PRO A 403 -23.62 23.67 6.32
C PRO A 403 -23.61 23.88 7.84
N LYS A 404 -22.89 24.90 8.35
CA LYS A 404 -22.81 25.16 9.79
C LYS A 404 -24.15 25.58 10.40
N GLU A 405 -25.01 26.24 9.64
CA GLU A 405 -26.37 26.55 10.09
C GLU A 405 -27.23 25.29 10.27
N LEU A 406 -27.06 24.31 9.38
CA LEU A 406 -27.73 23.02 9.48
C LEU A 406 -27.17 22.17 10.62
N TRP A 407 -25.84 22.15 10.78
CA TRP A 407 -25.17 21.44 11.87
C TRP A 407 -25.59 21.96 13.25
N ARG A 408 -25.74 23.28 13.43
CA ARG A 408 -26.29 23.89 14.67
C ARG A 408 -27.66 23.36 15.05
N GLN A 409 -28.46 23.00 14.05
CA GLN A 409 -29.80 22.44 14.21
C GLN A 409 -29.80 20.90 14.30
N GLY A 410 -28.62 20.27 14.22
CA GLY A 410 -28.43 18.82 14.30
C GLY A 410 -28.63 18.07 13.00
N TYR A 411 -28.66 18.75 11.84
CA TYR A 411 -28.80 18.11 10.53
C TYR A 411 -27.43 17.79 9.93
N THR A 412 -27.20 16.54 9.55
CA THR A 412 -25.98 16.07 8.86
C THR A 412 -26.25 15.61 7.43
N ALA A 413 -27.53 15.49 7.05
CA ALA A 413 -27.96 14.98 5.76
C ALA A 413 -29.01 15.88 5.10
N VAL A 414 -29.05 15.86 3.77
CA VAL A 414 -30.07 16.53 2.94
C VAL A 414 -30.64 15.55 1.92
N LYS A 415 -31.89 15.77 1.50
CA LYS A 415 -32.51 15.06 0.37
C LYS A 415 -32.43 15.89 -0.89
N MET A 416 -32.20 15.25 -2.03
CA MET A 416 -32.07 15.93 -3.31
C MET A 416 -32.77 15.18 -4.44
N VAL A 417 -33.47 15.94 -5.30
CA VAL A 417 -34.15 15.42 -6.50
C VAL A 417 -33.12 15.02 -7.56
N ASN A 418 -32.34 15.99 -8.06
CA ASN A 418 -31.31 15.73 -9.06
C ASN A 418 -29.92 15.60 -8.43
N ARG A 419 -29.45 14.36 -8.29
CA ARG A 419 -28.12 14.01 -7.76
C ARG A 419 -27.07 13.74 -8.85
N SER A 420 -27.43 13.93 -10.13
CA SER A 420 -26.51 13.67 -11.25
C SER A 420 -25.49 14.80 -11.39
N GLY A 421 -24.22 14.44 -11.66
CA GLY A 421 -23.09 15.36 -11.62
C GLY A 421 -22.72 15.78 -10.19
N GLU A 422 -21.46 16.13 -9.93
CA GLU A 422 -21.00 16.80 -8.69
C GLU A 422 -21.01 16.05 -7.32
N ALA A 423 -21.15 14.71 -7.29
CA ALA A 423 -21.10 13.91 -6.04
C ALA A 423 -19.87 14.20 -5.13
N ASN A 424 -18.74 14.61 -5.71
CA ASN A 424 -17.49 14.91 -4.99
C ASN A 424 -17.48 16.23 -4.19
N ARG A 425 -18.49 17.10 -4.35
CA ARG A 425 -18.51 18.44 -3.73
C ARG A 425 -19.21 18.48 -2.37
N ALA A 426 -20.13 17.57 -2.07
CA ALA A 426 -20.74 17.48 -0.75
C ALA A 426 -19.82 16.74 0.24
N ARG A 427 -18.79 17.47 0.71
CA ARG A 427 -17.91 17.01 1.81
C ARG A 427 -18.50 17.28 3.20
N HIS A 428 -19.47 18.20 3.26
CA HIS A 428 -19.99 18.76 4.52
C HIS A 428 -21.33 18.16 4.96
N LEU A 429 -22.07 17.51 4.04
CA LEU A 429 -23.39 16.92 4.29
C LEU A 429 -23.52 15.61 3.51
N GLU A 430 -24.26 14.67 4.08
CA GLU A 430 -24.71 13.46 3.37
C GLU A 430 -25.83 13.82 2.39
N VAL A 431 -25.77 13.30 1.15
CA VAL A 431 -26.75 13.62 0.10
C VAL A 431 -27.56 12.38 -0.27
N LEU A 432 -28.79 12.34 0.21
CA LEU A 432 -29.70 11.22 0.06
C LEU A 432 -30.64 11.41 -1.14
N SER A 433 -31.17 10.30 -1.67
CA SER A 433 -32.32 10.36 -2.57
C SER A 433 -33.55 10.91 -1.83
N GLU A 434 -34.58 11.32 -2.55
CA GLU A 434 -35.84 11.78 -1.95
C GLU A 434 -36.46 10.76 -0.98
N LYS A 435 -36.32 9.47 -1.30
CA LYS A 435 -36.78 8.36 -0.46
C LYS A 435 -35.75 7.88 0.55
N GLY A 436 -34.52 8.41 0.53
CA GLY A 436 -33.46 8.03 1.44
C GLY A 436 -33.77 8.46 2.87
N THR A 437 -33.22 7.73 3.83
CA THR A 437 -33.35 7.96 5.27
C THR A 437 -31.99 7.78 5.92
N THR A 438 -31.81 8.39 7.10
CA THR A 438 -30.74 8.03 8.04
C THR A 438 -31.36 7.24 9.19
N GLU A 439 -30.53 6.56 9.96
CA GLU A 439 -30.96 5.98 11.22
C GLU A 439 -30.96 7.02 12.33
N ASP A 440 -31.85 6.83 13.31
CA ASP A 440 -32.01 7.73 14.46
C ASP A 440 -31.03 7.39 15.61
N ALA A 441 -30.16 6.39 15.40
CA ALA A 441 -29.22 5.88 16.38
C ALA A 441 -27.84 5.68 15.74
N ILE A 442 -26.79 5.82 16.56
CA ILE A 442 -25.40 5.55 16.16
C ILE A 442 -25.15 4.05 16.33
N ASN A 443 -25.11 3.25 15.27
CA ASN A 443 -24.76 1.84 15.38
C ASN A 443 -23.65 1.43 14.39
N PRO A 444 -22.94 0.32 14.66
CA PRO A 444 -21.98 -0.25 13.72
C PRO A 444 -22.57 -0.48 12.33
N TYR A 445 -21.70 -0.40 11.32
CA TYR A 445 -21.95 -0.61 9.90
C TYR A 445 -22.83 0.43 9.21
N GLN A 446 -23.14 1.53 9.90
CA GLN A 446 -23.96 2.63 9.37
C GLN A 446 -23.11 3.83 8.96
N SER A 447 -23.67 4.65 8.06
CA SER A 447 -23.02 5.91 7.65
C SER A 447 -22.89 6.87 8.85
N PRO A 448 -21.70 7.44 9.11
CA PRO A 448 -21.43 8.20 10.32
C PRO A 448 -21.90 9.65 10.17
N GLY A 449 -23.20 9.89 10.30
CA GLY A 449 -23.75 11.22 10.56
C GLY A 449 -23.85 11.46 12.07
N ILE A 450 -22.85 12.09 12.68
CA ILE A 450 -22.77 12.25 14.14
C ILE A 450 -22.68 13.74 14.50
N ILE A 451 -23.45 14.16 15.49
CA ILE A 451 -23.35 15.48 16.11
C ILE A 451 -22.66 15.32 17.47
N LEU A 452 -21.60 16.09 17.71
CA LEU A 452 -20.89 16.11 18.98
C LEU A 452 -21.21 17.41 19.73
N LYS A 453 -21.87 17.25 20.88
CA LYS A 453 -22.27 18.36 21.75
C LYS A 453 -21.44 18.42 23.01
N LYS A 454 -21.15 19.63 23.45
CA LYS A 454 -20.59 19.92 24.78
C LYS A 454 -21.39 21.05 25.39
N ASP A 455 -21.78 20.89 26.65
CA ASP A 455 -22.63 21.85 27.38
C ASP A 455 -23.94 22.18 26.63
N GLY A 456 -24.53 21.17 25.97
CA GLY A 456 -25.77 21.32 25.19
C GLY A 456 -25.61 21.99 23.82
N GLN A 457 -24.40 22.46 23.48
CA GLN A 457 -24.12 23.12 22.20
C GLN A 457 -23.39 22.18 21.25
N VAL A 458 -23.76 22.20 19.97
CA VAL A 458 -22.99 21.53 18.91
C VAL A 458 -21.62 22.19 18.79
N LYS A 459 -20.55 21.38 18.82
CA LYS A 459 -19.17 21.85 18.65
C LYS A 459 -18.50 21.21 17.45
N TYR A 460 -18.76 19.92 17.22
CA TYR A 460 -18.23 19.19 16.08
C TYR A 460 -19.33 18.37 15.42
N VAL A 461 -19.09 18.01 14.17
CA VAL A 461 -19.89 17.02 13.45
C VAL A 461 -18.96 16.01 12.79
N VAL A 462 -19.44 14.78 12.62
CA VAL A 462 -18.85 13.81 11.72
C VAL A 462 -19.81 13.59 10.56
N VAL A 463 -19.30 13.75 9.34
CA VAL A 463 -20.04 13.47 8.10
C VAL A 463 -19.09 12.81 7.13
N LYS A 464 -19.52 11.70 6.51
CA LYS A 464 -18.67 10.89 5.60
C LYS A 464 -17.29 10.56 6.20
N GLY A 465 -17.29 10.30 7.51
CA GLY A 465 -16.10 9.94 8.28
C GLY A 465 -15.06 11.04 8.45
N ARG A 466 -15.46 12.31 8.25
CA ARG A 466 -14.63 13.49 8.50
C ARG A 466 -15.15 14.23 9.72
N LEU A 467 -14.26 14.49 10.68
CA LEU A 467 -14.54 15.38 11.80
C LEU A 467 -14.44 16.84 11.33
N MET A 468 -15.42 17.66 11.67
CA MET A 468 -15.46 19.08 11.31
C MET A 468 -15.92 19.91 12.50
N GLU A 469 -15.26 21.05 12.71
CA GLU A 469 -15.59 22.02 13.76
C GLU A 469 -16.61 23.05 13.27
N LEU A 470 -17.49 23.45 14.20
CA LEU A 470 -18.57 24.40 13.95
C LEU A 470 -18.10 25.86 13.91
#